data_AF-A0A5K1DJV4-F1
#
_entry.id   AF-A0A5K1DJV4-F1
#
_cell.length_a   1.000
_cell.length_b   1.000
_cell.length_c   1.000
_cell.angle_alpha   90.00
_cell.angle_beta   90.00
_cell.angle_gamma   90.00
#
_symmetry.space_group_name_H-M   'P 1'
#
loop_
_entity.id
_entity.type
_entity.pdbx_description
1 polymer ?
#
loop_
_entity_poly.entity_id
_entity_poly.type
_entity_poly.pdbx_seq_one_letter_code
_entity_poly.pdbx_strand_id
1 'polypeptide(L)'
;MDTGSDLIWTTCCPCDNCSIQTPMFDPLQSSTNKSQSCFASSCKELPQYGCTSDQRCCFIYSYVDESFIEGILATETLLFDDGAGTIKFTGI
;
A
#
# COMPACT_ATOMS: atom_id res chain seq x y z
N MET A 1 5.92 1.28 14.78
CA MET A 1 6.58 0.57 13.68
C MET A 1 6.32 -0.89 13.91
N ASP A 2 5.62 -1.54 12.97
CA ASP A 2 5.47 -2.99 12.98
C ASP A 2 6.72 -3.61 12.34
N THR A 3 7.26 -4.66 12.95
CA THR A 3 8.44 -5.41 12.46
C THR A 3 8.10 -6.87 12.16
N GLY A 4 6.84 -7.26 12.39
CA GLY A 4 6.33 -8.62 12.18
C GLY A 4 5.52 -8.80 10.91
N SER A 5 5.43 -7.77 10.05
CA SER A 5 4.76 -7.84 8.75
C SER A 5 5.67 -7.36 7.62
N ASP A 6 5.54 -8.00 6.46
CA ASP A 6 6.34 -7.72 5.27
C ASP A 6 5.71 -6.62 4.38
N LEU A 7 4.55 -6.09 4.77
CA LEU A 7 3.76 -5.14 3.99
C LEU A 7 3.59 -3.81 4.74
N ILE A 8 4.02 -2.73 4.09
CA ILE A 8 3.71 -1.36 4.53
C ILE A 8 2.41 -0.93 3.86
N TRP A 9 1.45 -0.44 4.65
CA TRP A 9 0.19 0.05 4.14
C TRP A 9 -0.19 1.37 4.80
N THR A 10 -1.01 2.16 4.10
CA THR A 10 -1.60 3.40 4.61
C THR A 10 -3.01 3.55 4.08
N THR A 11 -3.87 4.24 4.82
CA THR A 11 -5.23 4.54 4.37
C THR A 11 -5.21 5.61 3.28
N CYS A 12 -5.79 5.28 2.12
CA CYS A 12 -5.90 6.18 0.97
C CYS A 12 -7.27 6.89 0.91
N CYS A 13 -7.31 8.08 0.31
CA CYS A 13 -8.53 8.78 -0.09
C CYS A 13 -8.86 8.55 -1.58
N PRO A 14 -10.15 8.46 -1.96
CA PRO A 14 -11.31 8.28 -1.09
C PRO A 14 -11.32 6.87 -0.48
N CYS A 15 -11.85 6.73 0.74
CA CYS A 15 -12.16 5.41 1.28
C CYS A 15 -13.61 5.34 1.76
N ASP A 16 -14.34 4.37 1.25
CA ASP A 16 -15.68 4.01 1.71
C ASP A 16 -15.55 3.06 2.91
N ASN A 17 -16.10 3.45 4.07
CA ASN A 17 -16.10 2.66 5.31
C ASN A 17 -14.73 2.36 5.95
N CYS A 18 -13.67 3.12 5.65
CA CYS A 18 -12.43 3.01 6.43
C CYS A 18 -12.58 3.62 7.83
N SER A 19 -11.91 3.00 8.81
CA SER A 19 -11.57 3.71 10.04
C SER A 19 -10.62 4.85 9.69
N ILE A 20 -11.03 6.10 9.92
CA ILE A 20 -10.26 7.29 9.55
C ILE A 20 -8.97 7.34 10.37
N GLN A 21 -7.85 7.01 9.74
CA GLN A 21 -6.51 7.30 10.26
C GLN A 21 -6.03 8.59 9.60
N THR A 22 -6.01 9.68 10.35
CA THR A 22 -5.53 10.99 9.86
C THR A 22 -4.05 11.18 10.17
N PRO A 23 -3.26 11.69 9.20
CA PRO A 23 -3.67 12.12 7.86
C PRO A 23 -3.81 10.95 6.87
N MET A 24 -4.80 11.02 5.97
CA MET A 24 -4.97 10.07 4.88
C MET A 24 -4.12 10.46 3.68
N PHE A 25 -3.64 9.46 2.94
CA PHE A 25 -2.85 9.67 1.74
C PHE A 25 -3.76 9.84 0.50
N ASP A 26 -3.54 10.88 -0.30
CA ASP A 26 -4.25 11.06 -1.58
C ASP A 26 -3.34 10.59 -2.74
N PRO A 27 -3.57 9.38 -3.30
CA PRO A 27 -2.73 8.84 -4.37
C PRO A 27 -2.79 9.68 -5.64
N LEU A 28 -3.86 10.46 -5.87
CA LEU A 28 -3.99 11.30 -7.06
C LEU A 28 -3.13 12.56 -6.97
N GLN A 29 -2.69 12.96 -5.77
CA GLN A 29 -1.80 14.10 -5.59
C GLN A 29 -0.31 13.74 -5.65
N SER A 30 0.03 12.46 -5.68
CA SER A 30 1.40 11.99 -5.82
C SER A 30 1.71 11.57 -7.26
N SER A 31 2.69 12.22 -7.89
CA SER A 31 3.15 11.85 -9.24
C SER A 31 4.01 10.58 -9.27
N THR A 32 4.47 10.13 -8.10
CA THR A 32 5.26 8.90 -7.95
C THR A 32 4.41 7.69 -7.56
N ASN A 33 3.15 7.90 -7.18
CA ASN A 33 2.20 6.82 -6.94
C ASN A 33 1.91 6.06 -8.22
N LYS A 34 2.00 4.72 -8.15
CA LYS A 34 1.56 3.85 -9.26
C LYS A 34 0.93 2.58 -8.74
N SER A 35 -0.37 2.42 -8.99
CA SER A 35 -1.06 1.15 -8.80
C SER A 35 -0.40 0.04 -9.61
N GLN A 36 -0.22 -1.12 -9.01
CA GLN A 36 0.35 -2.28 -9.66
C GLN A 36 -0.68 -2.98 -10.53
N SER A 37 -0.24 -3.43 -11.71
CA SER A 37 -1.05 -4.31 -12.56
C SER A 37 -1.24 -5.66 -11.86
N CYS A 38 -2.40 -6.27 -12.03
CA CYS A 38 -2.66 -7.61 -11.54
C CYS A 38 -1.69 -8.67 -12.10
N PHE A 39 -1.09 -8.40 -13.26
CA PHE A 39 -0.13 -9.32 -13.89
C PHE A 39 1.33 -9.08 -13.46
N ALA A 40 1.59 -8.04 -12.67
CA ALA A 40 2.92 -7.74 -12.16
C ALA A 40 3.43 -8.88 -11.26
N SER A 41 4.74 -9.11 -11.25
CA SER A 41 5.35 -10.09 -10.35
C SER A 41 5.10 -9.74 -8.89
N SER A 42 5.16 -8.45 -8.54
CA SER A 42 4.85 -7.93 -7.21
C SER A 42 3.46 -8.33 -6.71
N CYS A 43 2.46 -8.38 -7.60
CA CYS A 43 1.11 -8.83 -7.23
C CYS A 43 1.10 -10.31 -6.81
N LYS A 44 1.89 -11.14 -7.48
CA LYS A 44 1.96 -12.58 -7.25
C LYS A 44 2.76 -12.97 -6.02
N GLU A 45 3.53 -12.03 -5.46
CA GLU A 45 4.29 -12.22 -4.22
C GLU A 45 3.39 -12.08 -2.98
N LEU A 46 2.19 -11.51 -3.14
CA LEU A 46 1.24 -11.35 -2.04
C LEU A 46 0.58 -12.70 -1.67
N PRO A 47 0.35 -12.97 -0.37
CA PRO A 47 -0.26 -14.23 0.08
C PRO A 47 -1.67 -14.45 -0.46
N GLN A 48 -2.48 -13.39 -0.53
CA GLN A 48 -3.83 -13.40 -1.07
C GLN A 48 -4.02 -12.17 -1.96
N TYR A 49 -4.15 -12.40 -3.27
CA TYR A 49 -4.32 -11.34 -4.27
C TYR A 49 -5.42 -11.69 -5.28
N GLY A 50 -5.91 -10.66 -5.97
CA GLY A 50 -6.89 -10.75 -7.03
C GLY A 50 -6.75 -9.60 -8.04
N CYS A 51 -7.62 -9.61 -9.04
CA CYS A 51 -7.70 -8.55 -10.04
C CYS A 51 -9.00 -7.78 -9.90
N THR A 52 -8.92 -6.45 -9.89
CA THR A 52 -10.09 -5.61 -10.11
C THR A 52 -10.52 -5.62 -11.58
N SER A 53 -11.71 -5.08 -11.89
CA SER A 53 -12.18 -4.86 -13.27
C SER A 53 -11.20 -4.07 -14.11
N ASP A 54 -10.47 -3.15 -13.48
CA ASP A 54 -9.50 -2.26 -14.12
C ASP A 54 -8.09 -2.87 -14.19
N GLN A 55 -7.97 -4.18 -13.98
CA GLN A 55 -6.72 -4.95 -13.98
C GLN A 55 -5.67 -4.46 -12.98
N ARG A 56 -6.12 -3.85 -11.88
CA ARG A 56 -5.24 -3.52 -10.74
C ARG A 56 -5.13 -4.71 -9.80
N CYS A 57 -3.99 -4.85 -9.15
CA CYS A 57 -3.77 -5.83 -8.12
C CYS A 57 -4.51 -5.43 -6.84
N CYS A 58 -5.52 -6.20 -6.43
CA CYS A 58 -6.12 -6.08 -5.10
C CYS A 58 -5.59 -7.19 -4.20
N PHE A 59 -5.61 -6.96 -2.89
CA PHE A 59 -5.11 -7.93 -1.92
C PHE A 59 -5.90 -7.92 -0.62
N ILE A 60 -5.82 -9.03 0.10
CA ILE A 60 -6.28 -9.16 1.48
C ILE A 60 -5.08 -9.57 2.33
N TYR A 61 -4.82 -8.85 3.42
CA TYR A 61 -3.75 -9.16 4.34
C TYR A 61 -4.32 -9.39 5.74
N SER A 62 -4.14 -10.60 6.26
CA SER A 62 -4.67 -11.03 7.56
C SER A 62 -3.58 -11.05 8.63
N TYR A 63 -3.89 -10.54 9.81
CA TYR A 63 -3.05 -10.55 10.99
C TYR A 63 -3.40 -11.72 11.91
N VAL A 64 -2.50 -12.01 12.87
CA VAL A 64 -2.66 -13.11 13.83
C VAL A 64 -3.87 -12.91 14.76
N ASP A 65 -4.29 -11.66 14.97
CA ASP A 65 -5.47 -11.30 15.77
C ASP A 65 -6.79 -11.40 14.99
N GLU A 66 -6.78 -12.08 13.84
CA GLU A 66 -7.90 -12.25 12.90
C GLU A 66 -8.37 -10.95 12.23
N SER A 67 -7.73 -9.81 12.51
CA SER A 67 -7.97 -8.59 11.76
C SER A 67 -7.41 -8.71 10.35
N PHE A 68 -8.00 -7.98 9.40
CA PHE A 68 -7.50 -7.94 8.03
C PHE A 68 -7.69 -6.57 7.42
N ILE A 69 -6.87 -6.31 6.40
CA ILE A 69 -7.01 -5.15 5.52
C ILE A 69 -7.24 -5.64 4.08
N GLU A 70 -7.99 -4.86 3.32
CA GLU A 70 -8.13 -5.02 1.87
C GLU A 70 -7.66 -3.73 1.20
N GLY A 71 -6.99 -3.84 0.05
CA GLY A 71 -6.49 -2.68 -0.65
C GLY A 71 -6.03 -2.96 -2.08
N ILE A 72 -5.51 -1.90 -2.70
CA ILE A 72 -4.86 -1.95 -4.02
C ILE A 72 -3.34 -1.85 -3.80
N LEU A 73 -2.59 -2.78 -4.35
CA LEU A 73 -1.13 -2.72 -4.31
C LEU A 73 -0.63 -1.56 -5.18
N ALA A 74 0.27 -0.74 -4.64
CA ALA A 74 0.82 0.42 -5.34
C ALA A 74 2.23 0.74 -4.86
N THR A 75 3.08 1.14 -5.81
CA THR A 75 4.41 1.65 -5.49
C THR A 75 4.33 3.13 -5.15
N GLU A 76 5.17 3.58 -4.22
CA GLU A 76 5.30 4.99 -3.86
C GLU A 76 6.76 5.35 -3.53
N THR A 77 7.12 6.61 -3.69
CA THR A 77 8.35 7.17 -3.15
C THR A 77 8.15 7.63 -1.71
N LEU A 78 8.83 6.97 -0.78
CA LEU A 78 8.89 7.40 0.62
C LEU A 78 10.18 8.20 0.85
N LEU A 79 10.04 9.32 1.54
CA LEU A 79 11.15 10.17 1.97
C LEU A 79 11.24 10.12 3.49
N PHE A 80 12.39 9.72 4.00
CA PHE A 80 12.68 9.74 5.44
C PHE A 80 13.75 10.80 5.69
N ASP A 81 13.53 11.59 6.73
CA ASP A 81 14.52 12.53 7.26
C ASP A 81 15.22 11.86 8.45
N ASP A 82 16.52 11.65 8.34
CA ASP A 82 17.36 11.07 9.39
C ASP A 82 18.14 12.14 10.18
N GLY A 83 17.88 13.42 9.92
CA GLY A 83 18.60 14.55 10.52
C GLY A 83 19.95 14.87 9.89
N ALA A 84 20.44 14.03 8.96
CA ALA A 84 21.64 14.27 8.16
C ALA A 84 21.31 14.50 6.67
N GLY A 85 20.18 13.99 6.19
CA GLY A 85 19.65 14.23 4.86
C GLY A 85 18.33 13.49 4.58
N THR A 86 17.88 13.57 3.33
CA THR A 86 16.67 12.86 2.89
C THR A 86 17.03 11.58 2.17
N ILE A 87 16.56 10.44 2.68
CA ILE A 87 16.73 9.14 2.02
C ILE A 87 15.45 8.80 1.26
N LYS A 88 15.59 8.43 -0.01
CA LYS A 88 14.51 8.10 -0.93
C LYS A 88 14.39 6.59 -1.13
N PHE A 89 13.24 6.03 -0.79
CA PHE A 89 12.91 4.62 -1.07
C PHE A 89 11.76 4.54 -2.06
N THR A 90 11.84 3.60 -2.99
CA THR A 90 10.69 3.22 -3.81
C THR A 90 10.09 1.98 -3.17
N GLY A 91 8.96 2.15 -2.49
CA GLY A 91 8.14 1.04 -1.99
C GLY A 91 7.43 0.33 -3.14
N ILE A 92 7.16 -0.95 -2.95
CA ILE A 92 6.32 -1.79 -3.83
C ILE A 92 4.94 -1.92 -3.20
#